data_AF-A0A946INA3-F1
#
_entry.id   AF-A0A946INA3-F1
#
_cell.length_a   1.000
_cell.length_b   1.000
_cell.length_c   1.000
_cell.angle_alpha   90.00
_cell.angle_beta   90.00
_cell.angle_gamma   90.00
#
_symmetry.space_group_name_H-M   'P 1'
#
loop_
_entity.id
_entity.type
_entity.pdbx_description
1 polymer ?
#
loop_
_entity_poly.entity_id
_entity_poly.type
_entity_poly.pdbx_seq_one_letter_code
_entity_poly.pdbx_strand_id
1 'polypeptide(L)' 'MNFTERQIEIIDASKDLIGRKGIQNLTIKNLAKKMSFSEPALYRHFKDKTEILKSLLLFHREII' A
#
# COMPACT_ATOMS: atom_id res chain seq x y z
N MET A 1 13.88 6.93 -3.77
CA MET A 1 13.03 6.12 -4.68
C MET A 1 11.99 7.07 -5.24
N ASN A 2 11.79 7.07 -6.55
CA ASN A 2 10.70 7.84 -7.15
C ASN A 2 9.51 6.88 -7.31
N PHE A 3 8.43 7.14 -6.58
CA PHE A 3 7.18 6.39 -6.73
C PHE A 3 6.34 7.01 -7.84
N THR A 4 5.61 6.19 -8.59
CA THR A 4 4.57 6.69 -9.50
C THR A 4 3.38 7.24 -8.70
N GLU A 5 2.58 8.12 -9.30
CA GLU A 5 1.34 8.61 -8.69
C GLU A 5 0.47 7.46 -8.16
N ARG A 6 0.33 6.39 -8.97
CA ARG A 6 -0.43 5.22 -8.56
C ARG A 6 0.18 4.48 -7.37
N GLN A 7 1.51 4.39 -7.31
CA GLN A 7 2.18 3.78 -6.15
C GLN A 7 1.98 4.62 -4.89
N ILE A 8 1.96 5.95 -4.99
CA ILE A 8 1.68 6.86 -3.87
C ILE A 8 0.25 6.65 -3.36
N GLU A 9 -0.75 6.59 -4.24
CA GLU A 9 -2.13 6.31 -3.84
C GLU A 9 -2.30 4.95 -3.14
N ILE A 10 -1.59 3.92 -3.64
CA ILE A 10 -1.59 2.59 -3.01
C ILE A 10 -0.93 2.66 -1.61
N ILE A 11 0.16 3.42 -1.46
CA ILE A 11 0.84 3.66 -0.19
C ILE A 11 -0.10 4.37 0.81
N ASP A 12 -0.80 5.41 0.37
CA ASP A 12 -1.74 6.15 1.22
C ASP A 12 -2.95 5.31 1.62
N ALA A 13 -3.50 4.52 0.68
CA ALA A 13 -4.59 3.59 0.99
C ALA A 13 -4.14 2.51 1.98
N SER A 14 -2.88 2.05 1.90
CA SER A 14 -2.28 1.11 2.83
C SER A 14 -2.12 1.72 4.22
N LYS A 15 -1.63 2.96 4.31
CA LYS A 15 -1.52 3.72 5.57
C LYS A 15 -2.87 3.84 6.26
N ASP A 16 -3.92 4.26 5.55
CA ASP A 16 -5.27 4.39 6.12
C ASP A 16 -5.84 3.03 6.55
N LEU A 17 -5.61 1.97 5.77
CA LEU A 17 -6.06 0.62 6.13
C LEU A 17 -5.38 0.11 7.41
N ILE A 18 -4.07 0.31 7.54
CA ILE A 18 -3.31 -0.03 8.75
C ILE A 18 -3.79 0.81 9.93
N GLY A 19 -3.91 2.13 9.76
CA GLY A 19 -4.32 3.04 10.83
C GLY A 19 -5.70 2.73 11.40
N ARG A 20 -6.64 2.26 10.56
CA ARG A 20 -8.01 1.92 10.99
C ARG A 20 -8.18 0.50 11.50
N LYS A 21 -7.43 -0.47 10.96
CA LYS A 21 -7.71 -1.91 11.15
C LYS A 21 -6.50 -2.73 11.61
N GLY A 22 -5.35 -2.10 11.81
CA GLY A 22 -4.10 -2.77 12.16
C GLY A 22 -3.41 -3.43 10.96
N ILE A 23 -2.13 -3.73 11.12
CA ILE A 23 -1.25 -4.24 10.05
C ILE A 23 -1.65 -5.63 9.54
N GLN A 24 -2.31 -6.45 10.37
CA GLN A 24 -2.82 -7.75 9.93
C GLN A 24 -3.88 -7.62 8.82
N ASN A 25 -4.62 -6.50 8.78
CA ASN A 25 -5.66 -6.24 7.80
C ASN A 25 -5.14 -5.69 6.46
N LEU A 26 -3.86 -5.30 6.38
CA LEU A 26 -3.22 -5.03 5.11
C LEU A 26 -3.02 -6.36 4.35
N THR A 27 -3.96 -6.71 3.48
CA THR A 27 -3.84 -7.80 2.53
C THR A 27 -4.08 -7.25 1.13
N ILE A 28 -3.56 -7.90 0.09
CA ILE A 28 -3.77 -7.46 -1.30
C ILE A 28 -5.26 -7.38 -1.60
N LYS A 29 -6.03 -8.40 -1.20
CA LYS A 29 -7.49 -8.43 -1.27
C LYS A 29 -8.18 -7.23 -0.61
N ASN A 30 -7.83 -6.91 0.64
CA ASN A 30 -8.47 -5.82 1.37
C ASN A 30 -8.11 -4.46 0.79
N LEU A 31 -6.87 -4.30 0.32
CA LEU A 31 -6.40 -3.08 -0.33
C LEU A 31 -7.08 -2.89 -1.69
N ALA A 32 -7.17 -3.96 -2.49
CA ALA A 32 -7.86 -3.96 -3.78
C ALA A 32 -9.33 -3.56 -3.59
N LYS A 33 -10.02 -4.17 -2.62
CA LYS A 33 -11.40 -3.80 -2.26
C LYS A 33 -11.52 -2.34 -1.84
N LYS A 34 -10.60 -1.83 -1.01
CA LYS A 34 -10.60 -0.43 -0.56
C LYS A 34 -10.44 0.56 -1.71
N MET A 35 -9.66 0.20 -2.73
CA MET A 35 -9.37 1.04 -3.89
C MET A 35 -10.30 0.77 -5.09
N SER A 36 -11.31 -0.10 -4.93
CA SER A 36 -12.18 -0.57 -6.02
C SER A 36 -11.41 -1.17 -7.21
N PHE A 37 -10.33 -1.88 -6.92
CA PHE A 37 -9.42 -2.51 -7.86
C PHE A 37 -9.53 -4.03 -7.85
N SER A 38 -9.00 -4.67 -8.89
CA SER A 38 -8.70 -6.10 -8.85
C SER A 38 -7.35 -6.34 -8.18
N GLU A 39 -7.16 -7.50 -7.55
CA GLU A 39 -5.86 -7.88 -6.98
C GLU A 39 -4.73 -7.87 -8.03
N PRO A 40 -4.92 -8.41 -9.27
CA PRO A 40 -3.94 -8.29 -10.36
C PRO A 40 -3.52 -6.85 -10.69
N ALA A 41 -4.42 -5.87 -10.54
CA ALA A 41 -4.08 -4.48 -10.79
C ALA A 41 -3.03 -3.96 -9.80
N LEU A 42 -3.08 -4.39 -8.53
CA LEU A 42 -2.08 -4.04 -7.52
C LEU A 42 -0.75 -4.71 -7.78
N TYR A 43 -0.76 -5.95 -8.28
CA TYR A 43 0.47 -6.68 -8.64
C TYR A 43 1.29 -6.02 -9.74
N ARG A 44 0.70 -5.14 -10.57
CA ARG A 44 1.44 -4.32 -11.54
C ARG A 44 2.31 -3.24 -10.90
N HIS A 45 2.05 -2.88 -9.64
CA HIS A 45 2.73 -1.81 -8.92
C HIS A 45 3.61 -2.32 -7.79
N PHE A 46 3.22 -3.43 -7.17
CA PHE A 46 3.94 -4.08 -6.08
C PHE A 46 3.82 -5.59 -6.19
N LYS A 47 4.94 -6.29 -6.11
CA LYS A 47 5.04 -7.75 -6.15
C LYS A 47 4.29 -8.42 -5.00
N ASP A 48 4.31 -7.82 -3.82
CA ASP A 48 3.69 -8.39 -2.62
C ASP A 48 3.40 -7.35 -1.52
N LYS A 49 2.75 -7.80 -0.44
CA LYS A 49 2.45 -6.98 0.76
C LYS A 49 3.71 -6.39 1.38
N THR A 50 4.81 -7.13 1.40
CA THR A 50 6.06 -6.71 2.03
C THR A 50 6.68 -5.54 1.28
N GLU A 51 6.62 -5.55 -0.05
CA GLU A 51 7.06 -4.42 -0.87
C GLU A 51 6.23 -3.17 -0.58
N ILE A 52 4.90 -3.29 -0.49
CA ILE A 52 4.02 -2.18 -0.10
C ILE A 52 4.42 -1.61 1.26
N LEU A 53 4.67 -2.47 2.26
CA LEU A 53 5.08 -2.03 3.60
C LEU A 53 6.45 -1.34 3.59
N LYS A 54 7.42 -1.88 2.85
CA LYS A 54 8.74 -1.24 2.70
C LYS A 54 8.60 0.13 2.04
N SER A 55 7.82 0.23 0.97
CA SER A 55 7.56 1.48 0.29
C SER A 55 6.85 2.49 1.18
N LEU A 56 5.87 2.06 1.99
CA LEU A 56 5.22 2.89 2.99
C LEU A 56 6.22 3.48 3.99
N LEU A 57 7.12 2.66 4.53
CA LEU A 57 8.16 3.09 5.48
C LEU A 57 9.17 4.04 4.82
N LEU A 58 9.58 3.76 3.58
CA LEU A 58 10.52 4.61 2.83
C LEU A 58 9.89 5.93 2.42
N PHE A 59 8.60 5.95 2.07
CA PHE A 59 7.87 7.16 1.69
C PHE A 59 7.68 8.11 2.87
N HIS A 60 7.57 7.58 4.10
CA HIS A 60 7.39 8.35 5.32
C HIS A 60 8.65 8.45 6.18
N ARG A 61 9.84 8.16 5.63
CA ARG A 61 11.10 8.02 6.38
C ARG A 61 11.63 9.33 7.01
N GLU A 62 10.88 10.43 6.95
CA GLU A 62 11.19 11.71 7.60
C GLU A 62 10.28 12.04 8.80
N ILE A 63 9.48 11.09 9.29
CA ILE A 63 8.78 11.24 10.57
C ILE A 63 9.55 10.47 11.63
N ILE A 64 10.74 10.98 11.99
CA ILE A 64 11.44 10.98 13.29
C ILE A 64 12.65 11.91 13.14
#